data_AF-A0A511B2F5-F1
#
_entry.id   AF-A0A511B2F5-F1
#
_cell.length_a   1.000
_cell.length_b   1.000
_cell.length_c   1.000
_cell.angle_alpha   90.00
_cell.angle_beta   90.00
_cell.angle_gamma   90.00
#
_symmetry.space_group_name_H-M   'P 1'
#
loop_
_entity.id
_entity.type
_entity.pdbx_description
1 polymer ?
#
loop_
_entity_poly.entity_id
_entity_poly.type
_entity_poly.pdbx_seq_one_letter_code
_entity_poly.pdbx_strand_id
1 'polypeptide(L)'
;MLFHRQVTPLDIITARSILEIAGTIIAGIIVCSGAMLLGYMTPPKDYGLLYVGIFYQSLFSYATALLVAALSQRSELVEKSISVFSYLSLPFSGAFILESWLPLKARNLLLWSPSVNNIEMIRGGQFGHTIHPYYDMVYNSYAIAFMLIMGISLTLRSRKYINVQ
;
A
#
# COMPACT_ATOMS: atom_id res chain seq x y z
N MET A 1 -19.53 -9.96 -19.38
CA MET A 1 -19.83 -11.02 -18.38
C MET A 1 -20.20 -10.39 -17.04
N LEU A 2 -21.34 -9.68 -16.96
CA LEU A 2 -21.86 -9.11 -15.71
C LEU A 2 -23.38 -9.36 -15.63
N PHE A 3 -23.77 -10.63 -15.71
CA PHE A 3 -25.17 -11.07 -15.58
C PHE A 3 -25.51 -11.63 -14.19
N HIS A 4 -24.72 -11.29 -13.15
CA HIS A 4 -25.10 -11.56 -11.76
C HIS A 4 -25.28 -10.29 -10.96
N ARG A 5 -26.56 -10.02 -10.67
CA ARG A 5 -27.09 -8.93 -9.86
C ARG A 5 -26.56 -8.90 -8.41
N GLN A 6 -25.76 -9.90 -8.00
CA GLN A 6 -25.24 -10.08 -6.65
C GLN A 6 -23.76 -9.68 -6.48
N VAL A 7 -22.98 -9.48 -7.55
CA VAL A 7 -21.55 -9.15 -7.41
C VAL A 7 -21.35 -7.65 -7.62
N THR A 8 -20.96 -6.94 -6.57
CA THR A 8 -20.66 -5.50 -6.66
C THR A 8 -19.20 -5.26 -7.08
N PRO A 9 -18.88 -4.11 -7.71
CA PRO A 9 -17.49 -3.74 -8.00
C PRO A 9 -16.60 -3.72 -6.76
N LEU A 10 -17.16 -3.38 -5.59
CA LEU A 10 -16.47 -3.47 -4.31
C LEU A 10 -16.06 -4.91 -3.97
N ASP A 11 -16.95 -5.88 -4.18
CA ASP A 11 -16.65 -7.29 -3.88
C ASP A 11 -15.47 -7.79 -4.73
N ILE A 12 -15.43 -7.41 -6.00
CA ILE A 12 -14.34 -7.78 -6.93
C ILE A 12 -13.01 -7.16 -6.48
N ILE A 13 -12.99 -5.86 -6.17
CA ILE A 13 -11.77 -5.17 -5.74
C ILE A 13 -11.28 -5.72 -4.40
N THR A 14 -12.21 -5.96 -3.46
CA THR A 14 -11.90 -6.49 -2.13
C THR A 14 -11.34 -7.90 -2.22
N ALA A 15 -12.00 -8.81 -2.94
CA ALA A 15 -11.55 -10.19 -3.10
C ALA A 15 -10.15 -10.25 -3.75
N ARG A 16 -9.93 -9.45 -4.80
CA ARG A 16 -8.62 -9.36 -5.45
C ARG A 16 -7.56 -8.81 -4.52
N SER A 17 -7.85 -7.73 -3.79
CA SER A 17 -6.89 -7.10 -2.89
C SER A 17 -6.47 -8.06 -1.77
N ILE A 18 -7.43 -8.80 -1.19
CA ILE A 18 -7.14 -9.81 -0.16
C ILE A 18 -6.22 -10.90 -0.73
N LEU A 19 -6.49 -11.38 -1.95
CA LEU A 19 -5.68 -12.42 -2.59
C LEU A 19 -4.24 -11.93 -2.84
N GLU A 20 -4.06 -10.73 -3.37
CA GLU A 20 -2.74 -10.14 -3.63
C GLU A 20 -1.97 -9.88 -2.33
N ILE A 21 -2.63 -9.36 -1.29
CA ILE A 21 -2.03 -9.12 0.02
C ILE A 21 -1.60 -10.44 0.66
N ALA A 22 -2.47 -11.45 0.67
CA ALA A 22 -2.15 -12.76 1.22
C ALA A 22 -1.00 -13.42 0.45
N GLY A 23 -1.04 -13.38 -0.88
CA GLY A 23 0.05 -13.89 -1.73
C GLY A 23 1.37 -13.19 -1.45
N THR A 24 1.36 -11.87 -1.31
CA THR A 24 2.55 -11.06 -1.01
C THR A 24 3.11 -11.38 0.38
N ILE A 25 2.26 -11.53 1.39
CA ILE A 25 2.69 -11.89 2.75
C ILE A 25 3.30 -13.29 2.76
N ILE A 26 2.66 -14.28 2.12
CA ILE A 26 3.16 -15.65 2.07
C ILE A 26 4.50 -15.70 1.31
N ALA A 27 4.59 -15.05 0.15
CA ALA A 27 5.84 -14.95 -0.60
C ALA A 27 6.93 -14.25 0.22
N GLY A 28 6.59 -13.17 0.92
CA GLY A 28 7.49 -12.46 1.83
C GLY A 28 8.01 -13.36 2.94
N ILE A 29 7.14 -14.14 3.59
CA ILE A 29 7.52 -15.11 4.62
C ILE A 29 8.47 -16.17 4.05
N ILE A 30 8.13 -16.77 2.91
CA ILE A 30 8.97 -17.81 2.27
C ILE A 30 10.36 -17.26 1.95
N VAL A 31 10.43 -16.09 1.31
CA VAL A 31 11.70 -15.44 0.94
C VAL A 31 12.50 -15.05 2.18
N CYS A 32 11.86 -14.44 3.18
CA CYS A 32 12.53 -14.02 4.41
C CYS A 32 13.05 -15.22 5.20
N SER A 33 12.24 -16.27 5.37
CA SER A 33 12.65 -17.50 6.03
C SER A 33 13.79 -18.20 5.29
N GLY A 34 13.72 -18.29 3.95
CA GLY A 34 14.81 -18.82 3.14
C GLY A 34 16.11 -18.03 3.29
N ALA A 35 16.03 -16.70 3.27
CA ALA A 35 17.18 -15.81 3.46
C ALA A 35 17.79 -15.93 4.87
N MET A 36 16.95 -16.10 5.90
CA MET A 36 17.42 -16.36 7.27
C MET A 36 18.12 -17.72 7.39
N LEU A 37 17.58 -18.78 6.78
CA LEU A 37 18.18 -20.12 6.80
C LEU A 37 19.53 -20.18 6.08
N LEU A 38 19.69 -19.40 5.00
CA LEU A 38 20.95 -19.28 4.26
C LEU A 38 21.95 -18.32 4.94
N GLY A 39 21.59 -17.67 6.04
CA GLY A 39 22.45 -16.74 6.77
C GLY A 39 22.60 -15.35 6.13
N TYR A 40 21.80 -15.02 5.11
CA TYR A 40 21.82 -13.70 4.46
C TYR A 40 21.04 -12.63 5.24
N MET A 41 20.18 -13.02 6.18
CA MET A 41 19.33 -12.09 6.92
C MET A 41 19.19 -12.49 8.39
N THR A 42 19.26 -11.52 9.29
CA THR A 42 18.94 -11.73 10.71
C THR A 42 17.43 -11.73 10.95
N PRO A 43 16.94 -12.42 12.00
CA PRO A 43 15.55 -12.29 12.38
C PRO A 43 15.19 -10.83 12.74
N PRO A 44 13.91 -10.42 12.56
CA PRO A 44 13.44 -9.09 12.93
C PRO A 44 13.77 -8.75 14.38
N LYS A 45 14.14 -7.49 14.63
CA LYS A 45 14.42 -6.97 15.98
C LYS A 45 13.15 -6.65 16.75
N ASP A 46 12.13 -6.14 16.05
CA ASP A 46 10.81 -5.83 16.59
C ASP A 46 9.72 -6.37 15.66
N TYR A 47 9.13 -7.50 16.06
CA TYR A 47 8.03 -8.13 15.33
C TYR A 47 6.77 -7.27 15.35
N GLY A 48 6.49 -6.55 16.45
CA GLY A 48 5.29 -5.73 16.57
C GLY A 48 5.30 -4.61 15.55
N LEU A 49 6.40 -3.86 15.48
CA LEU A 49 6.56 -2.78 14.52
C LEU A 49 6.52 -3.28 13.07
N LEU A 50 7.12 -4.44 12.80
CA LEU A 50 7.11 -5.07 11.48
C LEU A 50 5.67 -5.41 11.04
N TYR A 51 4.90 -6.09 11.87
CA TYR A 51 3.52 -6.47 11.52
C TYR A 51 2.59 -5.26 11.39
N VAL A 52 2.76 -4.24 12.24
CA VAL A 52 1.98 -2.99 12.12
C VAL A 52 2.33 -2.27 10.81
N GLY A 53 3.60 -2.22 10.41
CA GLY A 53 4.01 -1.66 9.12
C GLY A 53 3.41 -2.41 7.93
N ILE A 54 3.42 -3.74 7.94
CA ILE A 54 2.78 -4.58 6.91
C ILE A 54 1.27 -4.35 6.86
N PHE A 55 0.62 -4.23 8.04
CA PHE A 55 -0.80 -3.96 8.13
C PHE A 55 -1.17 -2.61 7.52
N TYR A 56 -0.46 -1.53 7.86
CA TYR A 56 -0.70 -0.23 7.25
C TYR A 56 -0.40 -0.22 5.76
N GLN A 57 0.65 -0.93 5.30
CA GLN A 57 0.94 -1.04 3.87
C GLN A 57 -0.17 -1.77 3.11
N SER A 58 -0.75 -2.78 3.73
CA SER A 58 -1.88 -3.53 3.17
C SER A 58 -3.12 -2.64 3.05
N LEU A 59 -3.43 -1.85 4.09
CA LEU A 59 -4.53 -0.88 4.07
C LEU A 59 -4.32 0.23 3.03
N PHE A 60 -3.10 0.75 2.93
CA PHE A 60 -2.74 1.77 1.94
C PHE A 60 -2.93 1.26 0.50
N SER A 61 -2.46 0.03 0.22
CA SER A 61 -2.63 -0.61 -1.08
C SER A 61 -4.12 -0.79 -1.42
N TYR A 62 -4.92 -1.27 -0.45
CA TYR A 62 -6.36 -1.43 -0.62
C TYR A 62 -7.09 -0.09 -0.86
N ALA A 63 -6.78 0.94 -0.08
CA ALA A 63 -7.35 2.28 -0.24
C ALA A 63 -7.03 2.86 -1.63
N THR A 64 -5.80 2.68 -2.09
CA THR A 64 -5.35 3.13 -3.41
C THR A 64 -6.08 2.37 -4.52
N ALA A 65 -6.26 1.05 -4.37
CA ALA A 65 -7.00 0.23 -5.33
C ALA A 65 -8.47 0.68 -5.46
N LEU A 66 -9.14 1.02 -4.35
CA LEU A 66 -10.51 1.55 -4.36
C LEU A 66 -10.61 2.90 -5.09
N LEU A 67 -9.70 3.83 -4.76
CA LEU A 67 -9.63 5.16 -5.38
C LEU A 67 -9.40 5.06 -6.89
N VAL A 68 -8.39 4.29 -7.28
CA VAL A 68 -8.01 4.12 -8.68
C VAL A 68 -9.14 3.44 -9.46
N ALA A 69 -9.71 2.36 -8.96
CA ALA A 69 -10.80 1.66 -9.64
C ALA A 69 -12.05 2.56 -9.82
N ALA A 70 -12.41 3.35 -8.80
CA ALA A 70 -13.54 4.27 -8.88
C ALA A 70 -13.30 5.41 -9.89
N LEU A 71 -12.06 5.89 -10.03
CA LEU A 71 -11.69 6.94 -10.98
C LEU A 71 -11.58 6.41 -12.41
N SER A 72 -11.03 5.22 -12.63
CA SER A 72 -10.97 4.58 -13.96
C SER A 72 -12.35 4.40 -14.58
N GLN A 73 -13.35 4.05 -13.76
CA GLN A 73 -14.74 3.93 -14.23
C GLN A 73 -15.34 5.25 -14.75
N ARG A 74 -14.77 6.39 -14.38
CA ARG A 74 -15.27 7.71 -14.80
C ARG A 74 -14.48 8.32 -15.95
N SER A 75 -13.27 7.82 -16.22
CA SER A 75 -12.38 8.42 -17.22
C SER A 75 -11.44 7.38 -17.81
N GLU A 76 -11.54 7.19 -19.13
CA GLU A 76 -10.60 6.38 -19.90
C GLU A 76 -9.16 6.94 -19.86
N LEU A 77 -9.02 8.26 -19.67
CA LEU A 77 -7.70 8.88 -19.47
C LEU A 77 -7.05 8.41 -18.17
N VAL A 78 -7.82 8.26 -17.10
CA VAL A 78 -7.31 7.75 -15.83
C VAL A 78 -6.88 6.29 -16.00
N GLU A 79 -7.70 5.47 -16.66
CA GLU A 79 -7.38 4.08 -16.93
C GLU A 79 -6.01 3.91 -17.62
N LYS A 80 -5.75 4.69 -18.67
CA LYS A 80 -4.48 4.65 -19.41
C LYS A 80 -3.30 5.22 -18.61
N SER A 81 -3.56 6.21 -17.75
CA SER A 81 -2.50 6.90 -17.00
C SER A 81 -1.98 6.11 -15.79
N ILE A 82 -2.77 5.17 -15.25
CA ILE A 82 -2.40 4.40 -14.03
C ILE A 82 -1.09 3.65 -14.20
N SER A 83 -0.85 3.06 -15.36
CA SER A 83 0.41 2.34 -15.62
C SER A 83 1.60 3.29 -15.45
N VAL A 84 1.53 4.47 -16.07
CA VAL A 84 2.58 5.49 -16.00
C VAL A 84 2.78 5.97 -14.55
N PHE A 85 1.70 6.28 -13.84
CA PHE A 85 1.77 6.71 -12.45
C PHE A 85 2.30 5.61 -11.51
N SER A 86 2.00 4.35 -11.78
CA SER A 86 2.51 3.22 -11.00
C SER A 86 4.03 3.10 -11.12
N TYR A 87 4.59 3.31 -12.32
CA TYR A 87 6.04 3.33 -12.50
C TYR A 87 6.68 4.56 -11.85
N LEU A 88 6.05 5.73 -12.02
CA LEU A 88 6.55 6.97 -11.40
C LEU A 88 6.48 6.94 -9.88
N SER A 89 5.55 6.19 -9.28
CA SER A 89 5.40 6.11 -7.82
C SER A 89 6.46 5.24 -7.14
N LEU A 90 7.15 4.35 -7.86
CA LEU A 90 8.19 3.48 -7.31
C LEU A 90 9.26 4.23 -6.49
N PRO A 91 9.92 5.29 -6.99
CA PRO A 91 10.89 6.05 -6.20
C PRO A 91 10.26 6.76 -4.99
N PHE A 92 8.98 7.15 -5.07
CA PHE A 92 8.26 7.84 -3.99
C PHE A 92 7.55 6.87 -3.02
N SER A 93 7.64 5.56 -3.25
CA SER A 93 7.01 4.54 -2.39
C SER A 93 7.77 4.31 -1.08
N GLY A 94 9.02 4.77 -1.01
CA GLY A 94 9.95 4.49 0.10
C GLY A 94 10.70 3.17 -0.06
N ALA A 95 10.34 2.30 -1.01
CA ALA A 95 10.97 0.99 -1.17
C ALA A 95 12.44 1.05 -1.60
N PHE A 96 12.81 2.02 -2.45
CA PHE A 96 14.17 2.14 -3.02
C PHE A 96 15.06 3.17 -2.32
N ILE A 97 14.49 4.00 -1.44
CA ILE A 97 15.21 5.09 -0.78
C ILE A 97 15.06 4.92 0.73
N LEU A 98 16.17 5.00 1.46
CA LEU A 98 16.18 5.02 2.91
C LEU A 98 16.10 6.47 3.39
N GLU A 99 15.14 6.78 4.26
CA GLU A 99 14.91 8.16 4.71
C GLU A 99 16.10 8.77 5.43
N SER A 100 16.85 7.95 6.17
CA SER A 100 18.06 8.39 6.86
C SER A 100 19.14 8.94 5.92
N TRP A 101 19.13 8.56 4.64
CA TRP A 101 20.09 9.06 3.64
C TRP A 101 19.68 10.39 2.99
N LEU A 102 18.42 10.81 3.15
CA LEU A 102 17.91 12.02 2.53
C LEU A 102 18.20 13.28 3.37
N PRO A 103 18.47 14.41 2.72
CA PRO A 103 18.42 15.72 3.37
C PRO A 103 17.04 16.00 3.96
N LEU A 104 16.99 16.77 5.05
CA LEU A 104 15.75 17.05 5.81
C LEU A 104 14.56 17.50 4.94
N LYS A 105 14.80 18.35 3.93
CA LYS A 105 13.74 18.83 3.03
C LYS A 105 13.12 17.71 2.18
N ALA A 106 13.95 16.84 1.62
CA ALA A 106 13.49 15.74 0.77
C ALA A 106 12.81 14.64 1.59
N ARG A 107 13.33 14.40 2.81
CA ARG A 107 12.70 13.50 3.80
C ARG A 107 11.29 13.97 4.16
N ASN A 108 11.15 15.24 4.56
CA ASN A 108 9.84 15.78 4.93
C ASN A 108 8.82 15.71 3.78
N LEU A 109 9.26 15.82 2.53
CA LEU A 109 8.38 15.65 1.36
C LEU A 109 7.95 14.19 1.19
N LEU A 110 8.86 13.23 1.38
CA LEU A 110 8.56 11.80 1.25
C LEU A 110 7.70 11.27 2.40
N LEU A 111 7.89 11.78 3.62
CA LEU A 111 7.05 11.45 4.79
C LEU A 111 5.58 11.84 4.63
N TRP A 112 5.23 12.68 3.65
CA TRP A 112 3.82 12.92 3.30
C TRP A 112 3.16 11.70 2.64
N SER A 113 3.94 10.79 2.08
CA SER A 113 3.42 9.55 1.51
C SER A 113 3.20 8.53 2.63
N PRO A 114 1.97 8.02 2.82
CA PRO A 114 1.71 6.94 3.78
C PRO A 114 2.55 5.70 3.50
N SER A 115 2.77 5.37 2.22
CA SER A 115 3.62 4.25 1.81
C SER A 115 5.04 4.36 2.38
N VAL A 116 5.62 5.56 2.42
CA VAL A 116 6.99 5.75 2.91
C VAL A 116 7.04 5.50 4.41
N ASN A 117 6.09 6.04 5.18
CA ASN A 117 5.97 5.77 6.62
C ASN A 117 5.84 4.27 6.91
N ASN A 118 5.01 3.56 6.15
CA ASN A 118 4.81 2.11 6.32
C ASN A 118 6.09 1.31 6.08
N ILE A 119 6.82 1.65 5.01
CA ILE A 119 8.07 0.96 4.66
C ILE A 119 9.15 1.25 5.71
N GLU A 120 9.25 2.48 6.22
CA GLU A 120 10.17 2.82 7.31
C GLU A 120 9.81 2.09 8.61
N MET A 121 8.52 1.88 8.91
CA MET A 121 8.09 1.03 10.03
C MET A 121 8.53 -0.43 9.83
N ILE A 122 8.32 -1.01 8.64
CA ILE A 122 8.76 -2.38 8.34
C ILE A 122 10.28 -2.51 8.50
N ARG A 123 11.04 -1.55 7.98
CA ARG A 123 12.51 -1.51 8.12
C ARG A 123 12.92 -1.35 9.58
N GLY A 124 12.27 -0.46 10.32
CA GLY A 124 12.51 -0.27 11.75
C GLY A 124 12.30 -1.56 12.54
N GLY A 125 11.27 -2.33 12.21
CA GLY A 125 11.03 -3.65 12.79
C GLY A 125 12.09 -4.69 12.41
N GLN A 126 12.52 -4.70 11.15
CA GLN A 126 13.52 -5.65 10.66
C GLN A 126 14.93 -5.37 11.21
N PHE A 127 15.40 -4.13 11.09
CA PHE A 127 16.79 -3.74 11.36
C PHE A 127 17.01 -3.09 12.73
N GLY A 128 15.94 -2.68 13.42
CA GLY A 128 16.01 -2.02 14.72
C GLY A 128 16.87 -0.76 14.69
N HIS A 129 17.67 -0.56 15.75
CA HIS A 129 18.56 0.60 15.91
C HIS A 129 19.74 0.68 14.93
N THR A 130 19.95 -0.33 14.07
CA THR A 130 20.97 -0.28 13.02
C THR A 130 20.67 0.83 12.00
N ILE A 131 19.40 1.17 11.87
CA ILE A 131 18.93 2.29 11.07
C ILE A 131 18.18 3.27 12.00
N HIS A 132 18.13 4.54 11.61
CA HIS A 132 17.26 5.52 12.23
C HIS A 132 16.00 5.67 11.36
N PRO A 133 14.94 4.89 11.63
CA PRO A 133 13.70 4.99 10.87
C PRO A 133 12.98 6.28 11.24
N TYR A 134 12.48 6.99 10.24
CA TYR A 134 11.63 8.17 10.44
C TYR A 134 10.22 7.81 10.00
N TYR A 135 9.26 7.88 10.94
CA TYR A 135 7.85 7.63 10.65
C TYR A 135 6.98 8.40 11.64
N ASP A 136 5.79 8.80 11.20
CA ASP A 136 4.73 9.34 12.05
C ASP A 136 3.49 8.44 11.97
N MET A 137 3.29 7.65 13.02
CA MET A 137 2.15 6.71 13.09
C MET A 137 0.80 7.42 13.14
N VAL A 138 0.74 8.59 13.77
CA VAL A 138 -0.51 9.34 13.97
C VAL A 138 -0.94 9.92 12.64
N TYR A 139 -0.03 10.63 11.97
CA TYR A 139 -0.25 11.14 10.62
C TYR A 139 -0.65 10.03 9.65
N ASN A 140 0.11 8.93 9.63
CA ASN A 140 -0.13 7.80 8.74
C ASN A 140 -1.52 7.17 8.94
N SER A 141 -1.94 7.00 10.19
CA SER A 141 -3.27 6.49 10.54
C SER A 141 -4.38 7.37 9.98
N TYR A 142 -4.29 8.69 10.19
CA TYR A 142 -5.28 9.64 9.68
C TYR A 142 -5.31 9.69 8.15
N ALA A 143 -4.13 9.69 7.51
CA ALA A 143 -4.02 9.72 6.06
C ALA A 143 -4.65 8.45 5.42
N ILE A 144 -4.33 7.26 5.94
CA ILE A 144 -4.89 6.00 5.44
C ILE A 144 -6.40 5.93 5.69
N ALA A 145 -6.86 6.33 6.88
CA ALA A 145 -8.29 6.37 7.19
C ALA A 145 -9.06 7.30 6.23
N PHE A 146 -8.51 8.48 5.94
CA PHE A 146 -9.07 9.41 4.98
C PHE A 146 -9.13 8.82 3.57
N MET A 147 -8.04 8.19 3.10
CA MET A 147 -8.00 7.53 1.79
C MET A 147 -9.02 6.38 1.69
N LEU A 148 -9.18 5.57 2.74
CA LEU A 148 -10.16 4.48 2.79
C LEU A 148 -11.59 5.03 2.69
N ILE A 149 -11.93 6.03 3.50
CA ILE A 149 -13.27 6.64 3.49
C ILE A 149 -13.57 7.23 2.12
N MET A 150 -12.61 7.95 1.52
CA MET A 150 -12.77 8.49 0.17
C MET A 150 -12.92 7.40 -0.90
N GLY A 151 -12.08 6.37 -0.86
CA GLY A 151 -12.11 5.25 -1.78
C GLY A 151 -13.47 4.54 -1.75
N ILE A 152 -13.92 4.14 -0.57
CA ILE A 152 -15.22 3.48 -0.37
C ILE A 152 -16.36 4.39 -0.85
N SER A 153 -16.36 5.66 -0.47
CA SER A 153 -17.39 6.63 -0.88
C SER A 153 -17.47 6.78 -2.40
N LEU A 154 -16.32 6.84 -3.08
CA LEU A 154 -16.26 6.96 -4.54
C LEU A 154 -16.72 5.68 -5.25
N THR A 155 -16.29 4.50 -4.79
CA THR A 155 -16.70 3.22 -5.38
C THR A 155 -18.19 2.94 -5.17
N LEU A 156 -18.76 3.31 -4.01
CA LEU A 156 -20.20 3.19 -3.78
C LEU A 156 -21.01 4.12 -4.70
N ARG A 157 -20.51 5.33 -4.97
CA ARG A 157 -21.15 6.29 -5.88
C ARG A 157 -21.00 5.89 -7.36
N SER A 158 -19.91 5.22 -7.73
CA SER A 158 -19.68 4.79 -9.12
C SER A 158 -20.68 3.73 -9.57
N ARG A 159 -21.30 2.99 -8.64
CA ARG A 159 -22.42 2.06 -8.92
C ARG A 159 -23.56 2.70 -9.73
N LYS A 160 -23.80 4.02 -9.59
CA LYS A 160 -24.85 4.74 -10.34
C LYS A 160 -24.50 4.99 -11.82
N TYR A 161 -23.22 4.91 -12.18
CA TYR A 161 -22.72 5.19 -13.54
C TYR A 161 -22.46 3.93 -14.36
N ILE A 162 -22.66 2.75 -13.77
CA ILE A 162 -22.66 1.48 -14.51
C ILE A 162 -23.98 1.40 -15.27
N ASN A 163 -24.06 2.14 -16.37
CA ASN A 163 -25.12 1.99 -17.34
C ASN A 163 -24.95 0.63 -18.01
N VAL A 164 -25.99 -0.18 -17.87
CA VAL A 164 -26.17 -1.44 -18.59
C VAL A 164 -26.34 -1.06 -20.06
N GLN A 165 -25.33 -1.32 -20.88
CA GLN A 165 -25.49 -1.54 -22.31
C GLN A 165 -25.26 -3.02 -22.58
#